data_AF-A0A966EHN8-F1
#
_entry.id   AF-A0A966EHN8-F1
#
_cell.length_a   1.000
_cell.length_b   1.000
_cell.length_c   1.000
_cell.angle_alpha   90.00
_cell.angle_beta   90.00
_cell.angle_gamma   90.00
#
_symmetry.space_group_name_H-M   'P 1'
#
loop_
_entity.id
_entity.type
_entity.pdbx_description
1 polymer ?
#
loop_
_entity_poly.entity_id
_entity_poly.type
_entity_poly.pdbx_seq_one_letter_code
_entity_poly.pdbx_strand_id
1 'polypeptide(L)'
;MFTSNNSLGLMLRIIPAGAKVWLTSIIVLMFLVSPGMAQDNPELNWKKPEGQAIFDEGKTFYDSKEYKNAIDKFKAARKIAKNRATRMHIDNWLLATEGSNELDALRKQAKQGKESAAYRIGAKNYPRFAQSPIGKNYKDFLTELETKLFVVLDDFERVSKRYSEKYGKKFTDEAERVQQGKRALEWSVSSKANELKIKTLPRSLEGFKSLVLYMDLPKGGSPYQLVFVVPGKSEEGLAKVTSVQNAYMAQMKAHRGLKRIEIPLKNFKGQGDVEWSRVKDFRIQFLGGKKFTAYVDFVALQK
;
A
#
# COMPACT_ATOMS: atom_id res chain seq x y z
N MET A 1 -40.02 -53.96 28.33
CA MET A 1 -40.67 -52.66 28.15
C MET A 1 -39.60 -51.61 27.89
N PHE A 2 -39.96 -50.61 27.09
CA PHE A 2 -39.16 -49.53 26.52
C PHE A 2 -38.64 -49.72 25.10
N THR A 3 -39.21 -48.83 24.30
CA THR A 3 -39.27 -48.63 22.86
C THR A 3 -38.28 -47.54 22.42
N SER A 4 -38.17 -47.39 21.10
CA SER A 4 -37.81 -46.17 20.33
C SER A 4 -36.36 -46.17 19.81
N ASN A 5 -36.06 -46.48 18.53
CA ASN A 5 -36.40 -45.80 17.25
C ASN A 5 -36.13 -44.28 17.28
N ASN A 6 -35.62 -43.59 16.25
CA ASN A 6 -35.16 -43.94 14.90
C ASN A 6 -34.42 -42.73 14.30
N SER A 7 -33.55 -43.04 13.34
CA SER A 7 -33.22 -42.28 12.13
C SER A 7 -34.16 -41.09 11.77
N LEU A 8 -33.57 -39.91 11.53
CA LEU A 8 -34.21 -38.82 10.79
C LEU A 8 -33.54 -38.66 9.42
N GLY A 9 -34.26 -39.15 8.42
CA GLY A 9 -34.00 -38.92 7.01
C GLY A 9 -34.52 -37.58 6.51
N LEU A 10 -34.02 -37.26 5.33
CA LEU A 10 -34.41 -36.23 4.37
C LEU A 10 -35.88 -35.76 4.44
N MET A 11 -36.09 -34.44 4.56
CA MET A 11 -37.33 -33.77 4.15
C MET A 11 -36.99 -32.65 3.17
N LEU A 12 -37.23 -32.91 1.88
CA LEU A 12 -37.39 -31.90 0.84
C LEU A 12 -38.68 -31.12 1.14
N ARG A 13 -38.55 -29.82 1.44
CA ARG A 13 -39.69 -28.90 1.39
C ARG A 13 -39.78 -28.24 0.01
N ILE A 14 -40.91 -28.47 -0.62
CA ILE A 14 -41.44 -27.80 -1.80
C ILE A 14 -41.61 -26.30 -1.47
N ILE A 15 -41.11 -25.41 -2.34
CA ILE A 15 -41.46 -23.98 -2.32
C ILE A 15 -42.36 -23.69 -3.53
N PRO A 16 -43.46 -22.92 -3.37
CA PRO A 16 -44.47 -22.74 -4.40
C PRO A 16 -44.04 -21.74 -5.49
N ALA A 17 -44.66 -21.87 -6.65
CA ALA A 17 -44.58 -20.93 -7.76
C ALA A 17 -45.18 -19.56 -7.37
N GLY A 18 -44.49 -18.49 -7.77
CA GLY A 18 -45.10 -17.16 -7.87
C GLY A 18 -44.84 -16.20 -6.70
N ALA A 19 -43.59 -15.76 -6.53
CA ALA A 19 -43.31 -14.45 -5.93
C ALA A 19 -41.96 -13.92 -6.48
N LYS A 20 -42.00 -12.75 -7.12
CA LYS A 20 -40.82 -12.03 -7.62
C LYS A 20 -39.92 -11.66 -6.44
N VAL A 21 -38.80 -12.36 -6.28
CA VAL A 21 -37.73 -11.99 -5.35
C VAL A 21 -36.57 -11.41 -6.16
N TRP A 22 -36.49 -10.08 -6.16
CA TRP A 22 -35.26 -9.35 -6.37
C TRP A 22 -34.35 -9.64 -5.18
N LEU A 23 -33.34 -10.51 -5.32
CA LEU A 23 -32.02 -10.41 -4.68
C LEU A 23 -31.17 -11.64 -5.02
N THR A 24 -29.85 -11.43 -5.02
CA THR A 24 -28.74 -12.41 -5.04
C THR A 24 -28.28 -12.94 -6.40
N SER A 25 -27.39 -12.16 -7.04
CA SER A 25 -26.26 -12.71 -7.79
C SER A 25 -25.04 -11.79 -7.62
N ILE A 26 -24.63 -11.57 -6.37
CA ILE A 26 -23.23 -11.24 -6.06
C ILE A 26 -22.55 -12.59 -5.82
N ILE A 27 -22.21 -13.26 -6.92
CA ILE A 27 -21.17 -14.28 -6.88
C ILE A 27 -19.86 -13.51 -6.97
N VAL A 28 -19.20 -13.45 -5.82
CA VAL A 28 -17.79 -13.14 -5.67
C VAL A 28 -17.01 -14.07 -6.61
N LEU A 29 -16.60 -13.55 -7.77
CA LEU A 29 -15.61 -14.19 -8.62
C LEU A 29 -14.21 -13.70 -8.19
N MET A 30 -13.84 -13.99 -6.94
CA MET A 30 -12.45 -14.09 -6.54
C MET A 30 -12.01 -15.53 -6.80
N PHE A 31 -10.78 -15.70 -7.29
CA PHE A 31 -10.15 -16.95 -7.75
C PHE A 31 -10.42 -17.33 -9.22
N LEU A 32 -9.66 -16.69 -10.10
CA LEU A 32 -8.55 -17.33 -10.85
C LEU A 32 -8.00 -16.27 -11.83
N VAL A 33 -7.36 -15.24 -11.28
CA VAL A 33 -6.38 -14.48 -12.07
C VAL A 33 -5.08 -15.25 -11.90
N SER A 34 -4.89 -16.29 -12.72
CA SER A 34 -3.53 -16.75 -12.96
C SER A 34 -2.70 -15.54 -13.36
N PRO A 35 -1.47 -15.36 -12.86
CA PRO A 35 -0.55 -14.37 -13.39
C PRO A 35 -0.15 -14.86 -14.78
N GLY A 36 -1.05 -14.71 -15.74
CA GLY A 36 -0.69 -14.75 -17.14
C GLY A 36 0.26 -13.60 -17.32
N MET A 37 1.54 -13.93 -17.50
CA MET A 37 2.51 -12.99 -18.04
C MET A 37 1.83 -12.24 -19.16
N ALA A 38 1.69 -10.92 -19.00
CA ALA A 38 1.24 -10.07 -20.09
C ALA A 38 2.20 -10.31 -21.25
N GLN A 39 1.73 -11.01 -22.28
CA GLN A 39 2.46 -11.11 -23.53
C GLN A 39 2.53 -9.69 -24.06
N ASP A 40 3.75 -9.17 -24.30
CA ASP A 40 3.95 -7.78 -24.73
C ASP A 40 3.26 -7.45 -26.06
N ASN A 41 2.85 -8.49 -26.82
CA ASN A 41 1.94 -8.38 -27.95
C ASN A 41 1.10 -9.66 -28.03
N PRO A 42 -0.10 -9.71 -27.42
CA PRO A 42 -0.99 -10.85 -27.63
C PRO A 42 -1.53 -10.79 -29.06
N GLU A 43 -1.74 -11.94 -29.68
CA GLU A 43 -2.39 -12.01 -30.99
C GLU A 43 -3.84 -11.50 -30.87
N LEU A 44 -4.12 -10.34 -31.44
CA LEU A 44 -5.42 -9.67 -31.35
C LEU A 44 -6.37 -10.23 -32.40
N ASN A 45 -7.60 -10.55 -31.98
CA ASN A 45 -8.59 -11.17 -32.84
C ASN A 45 -9.80 -10.26 -33.05
N TRP A 46 -10.08 -9.97 -34.32
CA TRP A 46 -11.03 -8.95 -34.74
C TRP A 46 -12.25 -9.56 -35.43
N LYS A 47 -13.42 -8.96 -35.24
CA LYS A 47 -14.65 -9.29 -35.99
C LYS A 47 -14.59 -8.76 -37.42
N LYS A 48 -13.79 -7.72 -37.65
CA LYS A 48 -13.65 -7.03 -38.93
C LYS A 48 -12.17 -6.74 -39.23
N PRO A 49 -11.75 -6.72 -40.50
CA PRO A 49 -10.35 -6.48 -40.88
C PRO A 49 -9.77 -5.16 -40.38
N GLU A 50 -10.58 -4.11 -40.31
CA GLU A 50 -10.14 -2.76 -39.86
C GLU A 50 -9.80 -2.67 -38.36
N GLY A 51 -10.06 -3.73 -37.58
CA GLY A 51 -9.87 -3.73 -36.13
C GLY A 51 -8.45 -3.41 -35.70
N GLN A 52 -7.46 -3.99 -36.38
CA GLN A 52 -6.05 -3.75 -36.10
C GLN A 52 -5.66 -2.30 -36.38
N ALA A 53 -6.06 -1.76 -37.54
CA ALA A 53 -5.75 -0.39 -37.93
C ALA A 53 -6.32 0.65 -36.95
N ILE A 54 -7.57 0.47 -36.50
CA ILE A 54 -8.20 1.37 -35.51
C ILE A 54 -7.47 1.31 -34.16
N PHE A 55 -7.01 0.13 -33.75
CA PHE A 55 -6.25 -0.03 -32.52
C PHE A 55 -4.87 0.64 -32.60
N ASP A 56 -4.16 0.48 -33.71
CA ASP A 56 -2.85 1.09 -33.94
C ASP A 56 -2.93 2.63 -34.04
N GLU A 57 -4.01 3.14 -34.64
CA GLU A 57 -4.32 4.58 -34.62
C GLU A 57 -4.55 5.10 -33.19
N GLY A 58 -5.24 4.32 -32.35
CA GLY A 58 -5.40 4.63 -30.93
C GLY A 58 -4.08 4.74 -30.18
N LYS A 59 -3.13 3.83 -30.44
CA LYS A 59 -1.76 3.91 -29.87
C LYS A 59 -1.02 5.15 -30.39
N THR A 60 -1.14 5.47 -31.67
CA THR A 60 -0.53 6.68 -32.26
C THR A 60 -1.02 7.96 -31.59
N PHE A 61 -2.34 8.09 -31.35
CA PHE A 61 -2.89 9.22 -30.60
C PHE A 61 -2.44 9.23 -29.15
N TYR A 62 -2.33 8.06 -28.51
CA TYR A 62 -1.81 7.93 -27.15
C TYR A 62 -0.38 8.43 -27.05
N ASP A 63 0.50 8.00 -27.95
CA ASP A 63 1.92 8.41 -27.99
C ASP A 63 2.06 9.92 -28.27
N SER A 64 1.13 10.47 -29.05
CA SER A 64 1.04 11.91 -29.34
C SER A 64 0.36 12.73 -28.23
N LYS A 65 -0.02 12.09 -27.11
CA LYS A 65 -0.74 12.69 -25.96
C LYS A 65 -2.12 13.26 -26.28
N GLU A 66 -2.71 12.84 -27.40
CA GLU A 66 -4.08 13.16 -27.77
C GLU A 66 -5.07 12.20 -27.11
N TYR A 67 -5.10 12.19 -25.78
CA TYR A 67 -5.78 11.15 -24.99
C TYR A 67 -7.28 11.00 -25.28
N LYS A 68 -7.96 12.09 -25.64
CA LYS A 68 -9.38 12.02 -26.05
C LYS A 68 -9.56 11.20 -27.34
N ASN A 69 -8.74 11.49 -28.35
CA ASN A 69 -8.78 10.78 -29.63
C ASN A 69 -8.36 9.30 -29.44
N ALA A 70 -7.35 9.05 -28.61
CA ALA A 70 -6.93 7.69 -28.25
C ALA A 70 -8.07 6.89 -27.60
N ILE A 71 -8.79 7.46 -26.61
CA ILE A 71 -9.94 6.82 -25.95
C ILE A 71 -11.02 6.45 -26.97
N ASP A 72 -11.36 7.36 -27.89
CA ASP A 72 -12.40 7.13 -28.88
C ASP A 72 -12.03 5.98 -29.83
N LYS A 73 -10.76 5.92 -30.27
CA LYS A 73 -10.25 4.82 -31.11
C LYS A 73 -10.18 3.50 -30.36
N PHE A 74 -9.70 3.46 -29.12
CA PHE A 74 -9.70 2.25 -28.31
C PHE A 74 -11.11 1.73 -28.02
N LYS A 75 -12.08 2.61 -27.73
CA LYS A 75 -13.50 2.22 -27.58
C LYS A 75 -14.06 1.65 -28.89
N ALA A 76 -13.70 2.21 -30.03
CA ALA A 76 -14.10 1.68 -31.34
C ALA A 76 -13.49 0.30 -31.59
N ALA A 77 -12.19 0.12 -31.38
CA ALA A 77 -11.49 -1.16 -31.47
C ALA A 77 -12.14 -2.22 -30.55
N ARG A 78 -12.48 -1.84 -29.32
CA ARG A 78 -13.13 -2.73 -28.34
C ARG A 78 -14.45 -3.30 -28.83
N LYS A 79 -15.28 -2.51 -29.54
CA LYS A 79 -16.58 -2.95 -30.08
C LYS A 79 -16.42 -4.04 -31.13
N ILE A 80 -15.36 -3.96 -31.93
CA ILE A 80 -15.04 -4.89 -33.02
C ILE A 80 -14.07 -6.00 -32.62
N ALA A 81 -13.62 -6.05 -31.37
CA ALA A 81 -12.86 -7.19 -30.84
C ALA A 81 -13.72 -8.47 -30.78
N LYS A 82 -13.18 -9.59 -31.27
CA LYS A 82 -13.89 -10.88 -31.37
C LYS A 82 -14.00 -11.57 -30.03
N ASN A 83 -12.90 -11.68 -29.28
CA ASN A 83 -12.80 -12.47 -28.06
C ASN A 83 -12.58 -11.61 -26.80
N ARG A 84 -12.69 -12.24 -25.62
CA ARG A 84 -12.47 -11.59 -24.32
C ARG A 84 -11.03 -11.10 -24.14
N ALA A 85 -10.04 -11.88 -24.58
CA ALA A 85 -8.62 -11.54 -24.44
C ALA A 85 -8.27 -10.22 -25.14
N THR A 86 -8.73 -10.04 -26.39
CA THR A 86 -8.55 -8.80 -27.17
C THR A 86 -9.21 -7.61 -26.47
N ARG A 87 -10.44 -7.79 -25.94
CA ARG A 87 -11.12 -6.72 -25.19
C ARG A 87 -10.37 -6.35 -23.92
N MET A 88 -9.85 -7.34 -23.17
CA MET A 88 -9.06 -7.08 -21.97
C MET A 88 -7.75 -6.36 -22.28
N HIS A 89 -7.07 -6.71 -23.38
CA HIS A 89 -5.89 -5.99 -23.82
C HIS A 89 -6.21 -4.53 -24.16
N ILE A 90 -7.32 -4.27 -24.87
CA ILE A 90 -7.77 -2.90 -25.17
C ILE A 90 -8.19 -2.16 -23.88
N ASP A 91 -8.84 -2.84 -22.94
CA ASP A 91 -9.22 -2.26 -21.64
C ASP A 91 -7.97 -1.83 -20.85
N ASN A 92 -6.85 -2.55 -20.95
CA ASN A 92 -5.57 -2.14 -20.36
C ASN A 92 -5.01 -0.87 -21.02
N TRP A 93 -5.17 -0.69 -22.34
CA TRP A 93 -4.79 0.55 -23.05
C TRP A 93 -5.70 1.74 -22.71
N LEU A 94 -7.01 1.49 -22.50
CA LEU A 94 -7.92 2.51 -21.98
C LEU A 94 -7.50 2.96 -20.58
N LEU A 95 -7.17 2.02 -19.68
CA LEU A 95 -6.62 2.34 -18.36
C LEU A 95 -5.30 3.10 -18.45
N ALA A 96 -4.41 2.74 -19.38
CA ALA A 96 -3.17 3.47 -19.59
C ALA A 96 -3.40 4.91 -20.05
N THR A 97 -4.40 5.14 -20.90
CA THR A 97 -4.76 6.48 -21.38
C THR A 97 -5.30 7.35 -20.25
N GLU A 98 -6.18 6.80 -19.40
CA GLU A 98 -6.65 7.49 -18.19
C GLU A 98 -5.49 7.81 -17.24
N GLY A 99 -4.62 6.83 -16.98
CA GLY A 99 -3.46 7.00 -16.11
C GLY A 99 -2.44 8.00 -16.65
N SER A 100 -2.26 8.09 -17.96
CA SER A 100 -1.35 9.06 -18.60
C SER A 100 -1.85 10.48 -18.46
N ASN A 101 -3.15 10.69 -18.71
CA ASN A 101 -3.79 11.99 -18.52
C ASN A 101 -3.70 12.44 -17.04
N GLU A 102 -3.94 11.53 -16.10
CA GLU A 102 -3.76 11.81 -14.68
C GLU A 102 -2.30 12.14 -14.34
N LEU A 103 -1.35 11.33 -14.83
CA LEU A 103 0.08 11.53 -14.58
C LEU A 103 0.58 12.88 -15.09
N ASP A 104 0.13 13.33 -16.27
CA ASP A 104 0.48 14.65 -16.80
C ASP A 104 -0.10 15.78 -15.93
N ALA A 105 -1.32 15.63 -15.41
CA ALA A 105 -1.89 16.58 -14.45
C ALA A 105 -1.10 16.61 -13.13
N LEU A 106 -0.69 15.45 -12.60
CA LEU A 106 0.13 15.35 -11.40
C LEU A 106 1.52 15.97 -11.59
N ARG A 107 2.15 15.75 -12.75
CA ARG A 107 3.43 16.39 -13.11
C ARG A 107 3.29 17.91 -13.16
N LYS A 108 2.22 18.43 -13.76
CA LYS A 108 1.93 19.87 -13.78
C LYS A 108 1.74 20.42 -12.36
N GLN A 109 0.99 19.70 -11.52
CA GLN A 109 0.78 20.06 -10.12
C GLN A 109 2.10 20.08 -9.32
N ALA A 110 2.96 19.07 -9.51
CA ALA A 110 4.27 19.00 -8.87
C ALA A 110 5.16 20.18 -9.28
N LYS A 111 5.19 20.54 -10.58
CA LYS A 111 5.92 21.71 -11.09
C LYS A 111 5.44 23.04 -10.50
N GLN A 112 4.21 23.10 -10.00
CA GLN A 112 3.62 24.27 -9.34
C GLN A 112 3.86 24.29 -7.81
N GLY A 113 4.83 23.53 -7.30
CA GLY A 113 5.18 23.50 -5.87
C GLY A 113 4.20 22.70 -5.00
N LYS A 114 3.36 21.85 -5.61
CA LYS A 114 2.40 20.98 -4.90
C LYS A 114 2.84 19.52 -4.93
N GLU A 115 4.14 19.26 -4.86
CA GLU A 115 4.74 17.91 -4.97
C GLU A 115 4.16 16.93 -3.95
N SER A 116 4.04 17.33 -2.67
CA SER A 116 3.48 16.46 -1.62
C SER A 116 2.04 16.03 -1.90
N ALA A 117 1.23 16.91 -2.50
CA ALA A 117 -0.15 16.59 -2.86
C ALA A 117 -0.19 15.71 -4.11
N ALA A 118 0.64 16.00 -5.11
CA ALA A 118 0.77 15.17 -6.31
C ALA A 118 1.22 13.74 -5.97
N TYR A 119 2.24 13.60 -5.11
CA TYR A 119 2.70 12.31 -4.62
C TYR A 119 1.59 11.52 -3.93
N ARG A 120 0.84 12.15 -3.02
CA ARG A 120 -0.23 11.46 -2.28
C ARG A 120 -1.34 10.94 -3.18
N ILE A 121 -1.76 11.74 -4.17
CA ILE A 121 -2.77 11.33 -5.16
C ILE A 121 -2.20 10.19 -6.00
N GLY A 122 -0.97 10.36 -6.51
CA GLY A 122 -0.33 9.38 -7.35
C GLY A 122 -0.12 8.03 -6.66
N ALA A 123 0.42 8.02 -5.44
CA ALA A 123 0.64 6.80 -4.67
C ALA A 123 -0.68 6.07 -4.35
N LYS A 124 -1.77 6.81 -4.12
CA LYS A 124 -3.11 6.22 -3.93
C LYS A 124 -3.63 5.54 -5.20
N ASN A 125 -3.41 6.15 -6.36
CA ASN A 125 -4.01 5.71 -7.62
C ASN A 125 -3.13 4.70 -8.38
N TYR A 126 -1.82 4.70 -8.15
CA TYR A 126 -0.87 3.83 -8.85
C TYR A 126 -1.26 2.34 -8.90
N PRO A 127 -1.78 1.70 -7.82
CA PRO A 127 -2.20 0.30 -7.88
C PRO A 127 -3.21 0.00 -9.01
N ARG A 128 -4.05 0.97 -9.38
CA ARG A 128 -5.01 0.85 -10.49
C ARG A 128 -4.32 0.77 -11.86
N PHE A 129 -3.19 1.45 -12.01
CA PHE A 129 -2.46 1.58 -13.28
C PHE A 129 -1.22 0.69 -13.37
N ALA A 130 -0.81 0.06 -12.27
CA ALA A 130 0.45 -0.66 -12.14
C ALA A 130 0.68 -1.73 -13.22
N GLN A 131 -0.37 -2.43 -13.65
CA GLN A 131 -0.31 -3.50 -14.65
C GLN A 131 -0.61 -3.04 -16.07
N SER A 132 -0.85 -1.74 -16.28
CA SER A 132 -1.11 -1.17 -17.61
C SER A 132 0.18 -0.62 -18.24
N PRO A 133 0.21 -0.35 -19.55
CA PRO A 133 1.37 0.23 -20.23
C PRO A 133 1.96 1.50 -19.59
N ILE A 134 1.15 2.35 -18.93
CA ILE A 134 1.64 3.55 -18.24
C ILE A 134 2.28 3.25 -16.87
N GLY A 135 2.12 2.04 -16.34
CA GLY A 135 2.51 1.66 -14.98
C GLY A 135 3.95 2.00 -14.65
N LYS A 136 4.90 1.70 -15.54
CA LYS A 136 6.33 2.03 -15.34
C LYS A 136 6.55 3.54 -15.20
N ASN A 137 6.05 4.34 -16.14
CA ASN A 137 6.21 5.79 -16.13
C ASN A 137 5.56 6.44 -14.90
N TYR A 138 4.44 5.88 -14.46
CA TYR A 138 3.74 6.31 -13.25
C TYR A 138 4.61 6.02 -12.01
N LYS A 139 5.18 4.81 -11.92
CA LYS A 139 6.12 4.42 -10.85
C LYS A 139 7.35 5.32 -10.83
N ASP A 140 7.96 5.58 -11.99
CA ASP A 140 9.16 6.41 -12.10
C ASP A 140 8.91 7.83 -11.55
N PHE A 141 7.74 8.41 -11.85
CA PHE A 141 7.33 9.70 -11.28
C PHE A 141 7.16 9.66 -9.74
N LEU A 142 6.58 8.59 -9.21
CA LEU A 142 6.44 8.44 -7.76
C LEU A 142 7.80 8.31 -7.09
N THR A 143 8.71 7.51 -7.65
CA THR A 143 10.08 7.34 -7.13
C THR A 143 10.88 8.65 -7.18
N GLU A 144 10.70 9.46 -8.24
CA GLU A 144 11.29 10.81 -8.33
C GLU A 144 10.80 11.70 -7.17
N LEU A 145 9.47 11.78 -6.99
CA LEU A 145 8.88 12.55 -5.91
C LEU A 145 9.27 12.01 -4.53
N GLU A 146 9.38 10.70 -4.36
CA GLU A 146 9.77 10.09 -3.10
C GLU A 146 11.18 10.52 -2.69
N THR A 147 12.11 10.43 -3.62
CA THR A 147 13.51 10.85 -3.42
C THR A 147 13.60 12.34 -3.08
N LYS A 148 12.75 13.15 -3.72
CA LYS A 148 12.67 14.59 -3.46
C LYS A 148 12.09 14.88 -2.07
N LEU A 149 10.95 14.27 -1.74
CA LEU A 149 10.11 14.61 -0.59
C LEU A 149 10.52 13.93 0.70
N PHE A 150 11.17 12.77 0.65
CA PHE A 150 11.43 11.96 1.83
C PHE A 150 12.91 11.69 2.06
N VAL A 151 13.23 11.40 3.31
CA VAL A 151 14.43 10.69 3.73
C VAL A 151 13.96 9.38 4.35
N VAL A 152 14.24 8.28 3.67
CA VAL A 152 13.86 6.94 4.10
C VAL A 152 14.75 6.53 5.27
N LEU A 153 14.12 6.19 6.39
CA LEU A 153 14.78 5.68 7.59
C LEU A 153 14.89 4.15 7.56
N ASP A 154 13.85 3.49 7.06
CA ASP A 154 13.83 2.05 6.77
C ASP A 154 12.83 1.73 5.66
N ASP A 155 13.31 1.06 4.62
CA ASP A 155 12.54 0.46 3.53
C ASP A 155 12.46 -1.06 3.64
N PHE A 156 13.11 -1.67 4.63
CA PHE A 156 13.17 -3.12 4.84
C PHE A 156 13.67 -3.95 3.65
N GLU A 157 14.35 -3.34 2.69
CA GLU A 157 14.95 -4.05 1.55
C GLU A 157 16.25 -4.76 1.93
N ARG A 158 16.95 -4.25 2.95
CA ARG A 158 18.24 -4.77 3.40
C ARG A 158 18.08 -5.71 4.59
N VAL A 159 18.52 -6.95 4.42
CA VAL A 159 18.58 -7.94 5.51
C VAL A 159 19.46 -7.42 6.64
N SER A 160 18.93 -7.46 7.86
CA SER A 160 19.59 -6.96 9.07
C SER A 160 19.39 -7.94 10.21
N LYS A 161 20.44 -8.20 11.00
CA LYS A 161 20.34 -9.02 12.22
C LYS A 161 19.33 -8.46 13.24
N ARG A 162 18.98 -7.17 13.14
CA ARG A 162 17.93 -6.55 13.96
C ARG A 162 16.53 -7.08 13.62
N TYR A 163 16.31 -7.50 12.38
CA TYR A 163 15.04 -7.97 11.84
C TYR A 163 15.09 -9.48 11.65
N SER A 164 15.37 -10.18 12.76
CA SER A 164 15.46 -11.64 12.79
C SER A 164 14.32 -12.25 13.60
N GLU A 165 13.98 -13.49 13.30
CA GLU A 165 12.89 -14.24 13.95
C GLU A 165 13.08 -14.36 15.47
N LYS A 166 14.33 -14.36 15.96
CA LYS A 166 14.68 -14.27 17.39
C LYS A 166 13.97 -13.11 18.10
N TYR A 167 13.73 -12.01 17.40
CA TYR A 167 13.08 -10.80 17.92
C TYR A 167 11.65 -10.62 17.38
N GLY A 168 11.05 -11.71 16.89
CA GLY A 168 9.72 -11.74 16.30
C GLY A 168 9.61 -11.00 14.97
N LYS A 169 10.68 -10.89 14.19
CA LYS A 169 10.73 -10.07 12.97
C LYS A 169 11.21 -10.89 11.78
N LYS A 170 10.55 -10.79 10.63
CA LYS A 170 11.01 -11.38 9.37
C LYS A 170 10.55 -10.53 8.19
N PHE A 171 11.10 -10.80 7.02
CA PHE A 171 10.70 -10.10 5.79
C PHE A 171 9.60 -10.90 5.07
N THR A 172 8.65 -10.20 4.45
CA THR A 172 7.62 -10.76 3.58
C THR A 172 7.60 -10.01 2.25
N ASP A 173 7.31 -10.70 1.15
CA ASP A 173 7.16 -10.17 -0.21
C ASP A 173 5.72 -10.27 -0.72
N GLU A 174 4.76 -10.49 0.18
CA GLU A 174 3.33 -10.49 -0.15
C GLU A 174 2.89 -9.13 -0.73
N ALA A 175 2.40 -9.14 -1.96
CA ALA A 175 2.08 -7.92 -2.72
C ALA A 175 1.05 -7.00 -2.03
N GLU A 176 0.17 -7.55 -1.20
CA GLU A 176 -0.81 -6.79 -0.41
C GLU A 176 -0.21 -6.09 0.82
N ARG A 177 1.01 -6.48 1.24
CA ARG A 177 1.73 -5.93 2.40
C ARG A 177 2.81 -4.95 1.97
N VAL A 178 3.47 -5.20 0.85
CA VAL A 178 4.54 -4.35 0.31
C VAL A 178 3.95 -3.08 -0.29
N GLN A 179 4.33 -1.94 0.26
CA GLN A 179 3.96 -0.60 -0.22
C GLN A 179 5.07 0.00 -1.06
N GLN A 180 6.32 -0.26 -0.68
CA GLN A 180 7.51 0.22 -1.37
C GLN A 180 8.51 -0.91 -1.53
N GLY A 181 9.27 -0.88 -2.62
CA GLY A 181 10.28 -1.90 -2.89
C GLY A 181 9.68 -3.28 -3.21
N LYS A 182 10.27 -4.32 -2.63
CA LYS A 182 9.96 -5.74 -2.84
C LYS A 182 9.54 -6.42 -1.55
N ARG A 183 9.81 -5.84 -0.38
CA ARG A 183 9.61 -6.49 0.92
C ARG A 183 9.09 -5.52 1.97
N ALA A 184 8.30 -6.04 2.88
CA ALA A 184 7.89 -5.38 4.11
C ALA A 184 8.40 -6.15 5.33
N LEU A 185 8.35 -5.52 6.50
CA LEU A 185 8.64 -6.18 7.77
C LEU A 185 7.37 -6.82 8.33
N GLU A 186 7.36 -8.14 8.46
CA GLU A 186 6.41 -8.86 9.32
C GLU A 186 6.93 -8.89 10.76
N TRP A 187 6.08 -8.49 11.70
CA TRP A 187 6.41 -8.38 13.11
C TRP A 187 5.40 -9.10 13.99
N SER A 188 5.82 -10.22 14.58
CA SER A 188 5.11 -10.95 15.63
C SER A 188 5.22 -10.21 16.97
N VAL A 189 4.24 -9.34 17.22
CA VAL A 189 4.13 -8.54 18.44
C VAL A 189 3.81 -9.43 19.64
N SER A 190 4.49 -9.19 20.76
CA SER A 190 4.22 -9.81 22.05
C SER A 190 4.77 -8.95 23.19
N SER A 191 4.51 -9.29 24.45
CA SER A 191 5.10 -8.59 25.61
C SER A 191 6.64 -8.56 25.62
N LYS A 192 7.31 -9.51 24.95
CA LYS A 192 8.78 -9.57 24.83
C LYS A 192 9.30 -8.97 23.51
N ALA A 193 8.40 -8.62 22.59
CA ALA A 193 8.70 -8.12 21.25
C ALA A 193 7.68 -7.05 20.83
N ASN A 194 7.48 -6.03 21.66
CA ASN A 194 6.55 -4.93 21.44
C ASN A 194 7.23 -3.63 21.00
N GLU A 195 8.56 -3.65 20.81
CA GLU A 195 9.32 -2.54 20.26
C GLU A 195 9.98 -2.89 18.90
N LEU A 196 9.88 -1.92 17.97
CA LEU A 196 10.64 -1.87 16.73
C LEU A 196 11.48 -0.59 16.71
N LYS A 197 12.79 -0.75 16.86
CA LYS A 197 13.78 0.33 16.73
C LYS A 197 14.24 0.45 15.28
N ILE A 198 14.17 1.65 14.70
CA ILE A 198 14.55 1.90 13.31
C ILE A 198 16.07 2.10 13.16
N LYS A 199 16.63 1.69 12.02
CA LYS A 199 18.07 1.50 11.83
C LYS A 199 18.88 2.76 12.09
N THR A 200 18.49 3.88 11.51
CA THR A 200 19.27 5.12 11.56
C THR A 200 18.34 6.33 11.44
N LEU A 201 18.73 7.43 12.10
CA LEU A 201 18.15 8.74 11.91
C LEU A 201 19.17 9.68 11.25
N PRO A 202 18.73 10.69 10.50
CA PRO A 202 19.63 11.77 10.07
C PRO A 202 20.21 12.48 11.30
N ARG A 203 21.37 13.13 11.12
CA ARG A 203 22.08 13.83 12.21
C ARG A 203 21.26 14.95 12.85
N SER A 204 20.39 15.58 12.05
CA SER A 204 19.45 16.59 12.50
C SER A 204 18.06 16.24 11.95
N LEU A 205 17.03 16.53 12.76
CA LEU A 205 15.62 16.46 12.36
C LEU A 205 15.06 17.83 11.94
N GLU A 206 15.90 18.86 11.92
CA GLU A 206 15.53 20.18 11.43
C GLU A 206 15.19 20.13 9.93
N GLY A 207 14.18 20.92 9.53
CA GLY A 207 13.71 20.95 8.15
C GLY A 207 12.74 19.83 7.77
N PHE A 208 12.55 18.81 8.61
CA PHE A 208 11.51 17.79 8.38
C PHE A 208 10.15 18.23 8.96
N LYS A 209 9.08 17.94 8.24
CA LYS A 209 7.71 18.33 8.60
C LYS A 209 6.96 17.21 9.30
N SER A 210 7.13 15.97 8.88
CA SER A 210 6.34 14.84 9.37
C SER A 210 7.13 13.53 9.33
N LEU A 211 6.69 12.58 10.15
CA LEU A 211 7.03 11.17 10.03
C LEU A 211 5.94 10.49 9.21
N VAL A 212 6.34 9.65 8.26
CA VAL A 212 5.47 8.83 7.42
C VAL A 212 5.84 7.36 7.56
N LEU A 213 4.85 6.49 7.67
CA LEU A 213 5.03 5.04 7.61
C LEU A 213 3.75 4.34 7.16
N TYR A 214 3.88 3.12 6.66
CA TYR A 214 2.75 2.23 6.41
C TYR A 214 2.71 1.14 7.46
N MET A 215 1.53 0.88 7.99
CA MET A 215 1.34 -0.19 8.97
C MET A 215 -0.01 -0.88 8.81
N ASP A 216 0.03 -2.20 8.73
CA ASP A 216 -1.13 -3.07 8.77
C ASP A 216 -1.25 -3.73 10.14
N LEU A 217 -2.46 -3.65 10.72
CA LEU A 217 -2.81 -4.26 11.99
C LEU A 217 -4.06 -5.14 11.85
N PRO A 218 -4.13 -6.29 12.55
CA PRO A 218 -5.28 -7.16 12.50
C PRO A 218 -6.45 -6.60 13.32
N LYS A 219 -7.64 -7.19 13.14
CA LYS A 219 -8.79 -6.91 14.01
C LYS A 219 -8.41 -7.30 15.44
N GLY A 220 -8.47 -6.35 16.39
CA GLY A 220 -8.08 -6.59 17.78
C GLY A 220 -6.61 -6.30 18.11
N GLY A 221 -5.86 -5.65 17.20
CA GLY A 221 -4.54 -5.11 17.49
C GLY A 221 -4.53 -4.10 18.65
N SER A 222 -3.34 -3.70 19.08
CA SER A 222 -3.16 -2.79 20.22
C SER A 222 -2.90 -1.35 19.80
N PRO A 223 -3.24 -0.36 20.66
CA PRO A 223 -2.68 0.99 20.56
C PRO A 223 -1.15 0.95 20.55
N TYR A 224 -0.53 1.97 19.98
CA TYR A 224 0.91 2.08 19.86
C TYR A 224 1.36 3.52 20.00
N GLN A 225 2.65 3.73 20.19
CA GLN A 225 3.27 5.03 20.23
C GLN A 225 4.46 5.08 19.28
N LEU A 226 4.62 6.24 18.67
CA LEU A 226 5.78 6.61 17.87
C LEU A 226 6.68 7.46 18.76
N VAL A 227 7.92 7.05 18.95
CA VAL A 227 8.80 7.59 20.00
C VAL A 227 10.13 8.00 19.40
N PHE A 228 10.42 9.31 19.42
CA PHE A 228 11.77 9.82 19.22
C PHE A 228 12.46 9.95 20.57
N VAL A 229 13.53 9.17 20.77
CA VAL A 229 14.26 9.12 22.04
C VAL A 229 15.34 10.19 22.08
N VAL A 230 15.35 10.94 23.18
CA VAL A 230 16.38 11.91 23.50
C VAL A 230 17.24 11.32 24.64
N PRO A 231 18.57 11.24 24.50
CA PRO A 231 19.43 10.79 25.59
C PRO A 231 19.41 11.80 26.75
N GLY A 232 19.58 11.30 27.97
CA GLY A 232 19.79 12.13 29.16
C GLY A 232 21.06 12.99 29.07
N LYS A 233 21.22 13.91 30.02
CA LYS A 233 22.39 14.82 30.08
C LYS A 233 23.68 14.13 30.56
N SER A 234 23.63 12.88 31.05
CA SER A 234 24.81 12.09 31.44
C SER A 234 25.11 10.98 30.43
N GLU A 235 26.39 10.83 30.07
CA GLU A 235 26.89 9.79 29.14
C GLU A 235 26.74 8.35 29.67
N GLU A 236 26.56 8.18 30.99
CA GLU A 236 26.54 6.88 31.67
C GLU A 236 25.20 6.11 31.54
N GLY A 237 24.16 6.72 30.98
CA GLY A 237 22.79 6.18 31.00
C GLY A 237 22.39 5.26 29.84
N LEU A 238 23.29 4.88 28.93
CA LEU A 238 22.93 4.16 27.70
C LEU A 238 22.51 2.69 27.92
N ALA A 239 22.81 2.09 29.09
CA ALA A 239 22.72 0.63 29.27
C ALA A 239 21.49 0.10 30.01
N LYS A 240 20.73 0.90 30.75
CA LYS A 240 19.57 0.42 31.53
C LYS A 240 18.51 1.51 31.71
N VAL A 241 17.69 1.72 30.69
CA VAL A 241 16.49 2.57 30.84
C VAL A 241 15.31 1.85 30.20
N THR A 242 14.55 1.15 31.05
CA THR A 242 13.30 0.45 30.70
C THR A 242 12.12 1.39 30.49
N SER A 243 12.25 2.68 30.84
CA SER A 243 11.25 3.73 30.61
C SER A 243 11.93 4.95 29.99
N VAL A 244 11.65 5.25 28.72
CA VAL A 244 12.24 6.41 28.05
C VAL A 244 11.87 7.69 28.82
N GLN A 245 12.82 8.27 29.55
CA GLN A 245 12.57 9.45 30.40
C GLN A 245 12.42 10.72 29.57
N ASN A 246 13.27 10.88 28.54
CA ASN A 246 13.26 12.03 27.63
C ASN A 246 12.86 11.58 26.21
N ALA A 247 11.68 11.98 25.74
CA ALA A 247 11.22 11.65 24.39
C ALA A 247 10.18 12.60 23.84
N TYR A 248 10.11 12.66 22.51
CA TYR A 248 8.93 13.13 21.79
C TYR A 248 8.05 11.94 21.43
N MET A 249 6.78 11.98 21.81
CA MET A 249 5.84 10.87 21.65
C MET A 249 4.56 11.28 20.93
N ALA A 250 4.11 10.43 20.01
CA ALA A 250 2.78 10.50 19.44
C ALA A 250 2.01 9.20 19.75
N GLN A 251 0.90 9.35 20.48
CA GLN A 251 0.02 8.25 20.85
C GLN A 251 -0.95 7.93 19.71
N MET A 252 -1.03 6.66 19.35
CA MET A 252 -1.79 6.17 18.21
C MET A 252 -2.82 5.13 18.66
N LYS A 253 -4.06 5.29 18.18
CA LYS A 253 -5.10 4.29 18.40
C LYS A 253 -4.83 3.06 17.54
N ALA A 254 -5.29 1.90 18.00
CA ALA A 254 -5.34 0.70 17.18
C ALA A 254 -6.21 0.96 15.93
N HIS A 255 -5.82 0.37 14.81
CA HIS A 255 -6.60 0.35 13.58
C HIS A 255 -6.64 -1.07 13.01
N ARG A 256 -7.45 -1.27 11.96
CA ARG A 256 -7.50 -2.53 11.21
C ARG A 256 -7.09 -2.28 9.77
N GLY A 257 -6.31 -3.22 9.23
CA GLY A 257 -5.82 -3.22 7.86
C GLY A 257 -4.69 -2.21 7.67
N LEU A 258 -4.14 -2.24 6.47
CA LEU A 258 -3.08 -1.35 6.02
C LEU A 258 -3.52 0.12 6.07
N LYS A 259 -2.72 0.96 6.72
CA LYS A 259 -2.87 2.41 6.69
C LYS A 259 -1.54 3.11 6.48
N ARG A 260 -1.58 4.18 5.69
CA ARG A 260 -0.55 5.22 5.70
C ARG A 260 -0.76 6.12 6.91
N ILE A 261 0.25 6.23 7.75
CA ILE A 261 0.29 7.08 8.93
C ILE A 261 1.22 8.24 8.60
N GLU A 262 0.73 9.47 8.78
CA GLU A 262 1.52 10.69 8.64
C GLU A 262 1.27 11.56 9.87
N ILE A 263 2.33 11.83 10.62
CA ILE A 263 2.26 12.62 11.85
C ILE A 263 3.22 13.81 11.72
N PRO A 264 2.72 15.05 11.67
CA PRO A 264 3.57 16.23 11.75
C PRO A 264 4.46 16.19 12.99
N LEU A 265 5.76 16.48 12.85
CA LEU A 265 6.71 16.42 13.98
C LEU A 265 6.27 17.34 15.12
N LYS A 266 5.68 18.49 14.80
CA LYS A 266 5.08 19.42 15.78
C LYS A 266 3.97 18.83 16.65
N ASN A 267 3.37 17.71 16.25
CA ASN A 267 2.30 17.05 16.99
C ASN A 267 2.83 16.02 18.00
N PHE A 268 4.13 15.74 18.02
CA PHE A 268 4.72 14.89 19.05
C PHE A 268 4.85 15.68 20.34
N LYS A 269 4.40 15.10 21.45
CA LYS A 269 4.47 15.71 22.78
C LYS A 269 5.81 15.37 23.42
N GLY A 270 6.51 16.39 23.90
CA GLY A 270 7.73 16.23 24.67
C GLY A 270 7.42 15.73 26.09
N GLN A 271 8.26 14.81 26.57
CA GLN A 271 8.30 14.35 27.95
C GLN A 271 9.74 14.45 28.45
N GLY A 272 9.94 15.10 29.60
CA GLY A 272 11.27 15.30 30.17
C GLY A 272 12.04 16.45 29.50
N ASP A 273 13.37 16.39 29.59
CA ASP A 273 14.28 17.38 29.00
C ASP A 273 14.55 17.02 27.54
N VAL A 274 13.75 17.57 26.63
CA VAL A 274 13.74 17.19 25.21
C VAL A 274 14.08 18.35 24.28
N GLU A 275 14.86 18.02 23.26
CA GLU A 275 15.20 18.92 22.17
C GLU A 275 15.37 18.10 20.88
N TRP A 276 14.81 18.58 19.77
CA TRP A 276 14.84 17.85 18.49
C TRP A 276 16.27 17.60 17.97
N SER A 277 17.20 18.52 18.22
CA SER A 277 18.62 18.40 17.87
C SER A 277 19.33 17.23 18.59
N ARG A 278 18.80 16.82 19.74
CA ARG A 278 19.38 15.76 20.59
C ARG A 278 18.80 14.38 20.31
N VAL A 279 17.78 14.26 19.46
CA VAL A 279 17.17 12.95 19.16
C VAL A 279 18.22 12.01 18.54
N LYS A 280 18.29 10.78 19.06
CA LYS A 280 19.24 9.75 18.59
C LYS A 280 18.59 8.49 18.06
N ASP A 281 17.34 8.26 18.38
CA ASP A 281 16.66 7.01 18.08
C ASP A 281 15.19 7.23 17.78
N PHE A 282 14.63 6.37 16.94
CA PHE A 282 13.20 6.34 16.66
C PHE A 282 12.66 4.92 16.79
N ARG A 283 11.51 4.80 17.46
CA ARG A 283 10.91 3.53 17.81
C ARG A 283 9.40 3.55 17.61
N ILE A 284 8.87 2.40 17.22
CA ILE A 284 7.45 2.08 17.26
C ILE A 284 7.24 1.11 18.41
N GLN A 285 6.34 1.44 19.35
CA GLN A 285 6.11 0.63 20.54
C GLN A 285 4.62 0.34 20.72
N PHE A 286 4.23 -0.93 20.80
CA PHE A 286 2.85 -1.30 21.12
C PHE A 286 2.60 -1.22 22.63
N LEU A 287 1.44 -0.68 22.98
CA LEU A 287 0.96 -0.53 24.34
C LEU A 287 0.13 -1.77 24.72
N GLY A 288 0.64 -2.56 25.68
CA GLY A 288 0.01 -3.77 26.19
C GLY A 288 0.71 -5.08 25.77
N GLY A 289 0.29 -6.19 26.36
CA GLY A 289 0.92 -7.51 26.21
C GLY A 289 0.25 -8.46 25.21
N LYS A 290 -0.69 -7.97 24.39
CA LYS A 290 -1.41 -8.80 23.41
C LYS A 290 -0.46 -9.33 22.33
N LYS A 291 -0.73 -10.55 21.87
CA LYS A 291 0.00 -11.18 20.76
C LYS A 291 -0.76 -11.00 19.46
N PHE A 292 -0.09 -10.54 18.41
CA PHE A 292 -0.63 -10.41 17.06
C PHE A 292 0.50 -10.17 16.06
N THR A 293 0.22 -10.27 14.77
CA THR A 293 1.17 -9.93 13.70
C THR A 293 0.85 -8.55 13.15
N ALA A 294 1.85 -7.67 13.10
CA ALA A 294 1.78 -6.38 12.42
C ALA A 294 2.70 -6.41 11.19
N TYR A 295 2.38 -5.60 10.18
CA TYR A 295 3.26 -5.38 9.03
C TYR A 295 3.65 -3.91 8.99
N VAL A 296 4.92 -3.62 8.77
CA VAL A 296 5.45 -2.24 8.70
C VAL A 296 6.25 -2.08 7.42
N ASP A 297 6.05 -0.95 6.74
CA ASP A 297 6.78 -0.61 5.53
C ASP A 297 7.03 0.91 5.41
N PHE A 298 8.08 1.28 4.66
CA PHE A 298 8.47 2.63 4.26
C PHE A 298 8.41 3.66 5.40
N VAL A 299 9.27 3.49 6.40
CA VAL A 299 9.42 4.46 7.49
C VAL A 299 10.32 5.60 6.99
N ALA A 300 9.79 6.81 6.92
CA ALA A 300 10.48 7.95 6.34
C ALA A 300 10.15 9.27 7.05
N LEU A 301 11.06 10.24 6.93
CA LEU A 301 10.81 11.63 7.29
C LEU A 301 10.48 12.43 6.02
N GLN A 302 9.45 13.24 6.07
CA GLN A 302 9.07 14.15 4.98
C GLN A 302 9.72 15.52 5.18
N LYS A 303 10.32 16.06 4.11
CA LYS A 303 10.93 17.40 4.06
C LYS A 303 9.88 18.50 3.92
#